data_AF-A0A8J2HNI0-F1
#
_entry.id   AF-A0A8J2HNI0-F1
#
_cell.length_a   1.000
_cell.length_b   1.000
_cell.length_c   1.000
_cell.angle_alpha   90.00
_cell.angle_beta   90.00
_cell.angle_gamma   90.00
#
_symmetry.space_group_name_H-M   'P 1'
#
loop_
_entity.id
_entity.type
_entity.pdbx_description
1 polymer ?
#
loop_
_entity_poly.entity_id
_entity_poly.type
_entity_poly.pdbx_seq_one_letter_code
_entity_poly.pdbx_strand_id
1 'polypeptide(L)'
;MRARKPALTSLTRNCRPEFHHTHRRWSHLRKILERSGPFCRPDFEPSPDTLEFLMENCKVLVIGAGGLGCELLKNLALMGFRKIDVIDMDTIELSNLNRQFLFRHKDLGSSKAKVAAKFINERVPGCSVTPHCCKIQDKDESFYRQFHIVVCGLDSIVARRWINGMIISLLNYEDNELDHSSVIPLVDGGTEGFKGNARVILPGLSACIECTLDLYPPQRTYPLCTIANTPRLPEHCIEYVKVIQWPKENPYDCEIDGDDPQHINWIYEKSIERATQFSIRGVTYRLVQAEKRSDCLGCSEIPRDLEIRDGNIKLKDLIEILCERHDLQMKDPGITVNINGKNKTLYMHTVASIEVKTRVNLTKTLTELGLKNDMEINVADVTTPKTKIVKLKFQNGNDVEMA
;
A
#
# COMPACT_ATOMS: atom_id res chain seq x y z
N MET A 1 10.61 -6.68 -88.86
CA MET A 1 11.78 -6.56 -87.97
C MET A 1 11.42 -5.62 -86.82
N ARG A 2 11.53 -6.12 -85.57
CA ARG A 2 11.84 -5.45 -84.27
C ARG A 2 11.35 -4.00 -84.02
N ALA A 3 10.85 -3.59 -82.85
CA ALA A 3 10.71 -4.24 -81.55
C ALA A 3 9.72 -3.43 -80.67
N ARG A 4 8.98 -4.14 -79.82
CA ARG A 4 8.13 -3.58 -78.75
C ARG A 4 8.99 -3.10 -77.58
N LYS A 5 8.59 -1.98 -76.96
CA LYS A 5 9.15 -1.44 -75.71
C LYS A 5 9.05 -2.45 -74.56
N PRO A 6 9.99 -2.45 -73.58
CA PRO A 6 9.99 -3.42 -72.50
C PRO A 6 8.91 -3.10 -71.46
N ALA A 7 8.24 -4.16 -70.99
CA ALA A 7 7.34 -4.13 -69.85
C ALA A 7 8.13 -3.93 -68.55
N LEU A 8 7.66 -3.03 -67.69
CA LEU A 8 8.12 -2.95 -66.30
C LEU A 8 7.78 -4.28 -65.61
N THR A 9 8.84 -4.97 -65.20
CA THR A 9 8.80 -6.19 -64.40
C THR A 9 8.07 -5.96 -63.08
N SER A 10 7.06 -6.81 -62.83
CA SER A 10 6.37 -6.94 -61.56
C SER A 10 7.35 -7.39 -60.47
N LEU A 11 7.68 -6.48 -59.55
CA LEU A 11 8.24 -6.84 -58.26
C LEU A 11 7.12 -7.50 -57.44
N THR A 12 7.01 -8.81 -57.54
CA THR A 12 6.28 -9.65 -56.59
C THR A 12 6.90 -9.44 -55.20
N ARG A 13 6.28 -8.56 -54.40
CA ARG A 13 6.54 -8.49 -52.96
C ARG A 13 6.16 -9.84 -52.37
N ASN A 14 7.17 -10.65 -52.06
CA ASN A 14 7.04 -11.77 -51.12
C ASN A 14 6.70 -11.20 -49.74
N CYS A 15 5.43 -10.84 -49.52
CA CYS A 15 4.91 -10.57 -48.18
C CYS A 15 4.82 -11.91 -47.45
N ARG A 16 5.68 -12.11 -46.45
CA ARG A 16 5.56 -13.20 -45.48
C ARG A 16 4.17 -13.08 -44.79
N PRO A 17 3.40 -14.18 -44.63
CA PRO A 17 2.04 -14.13 -44.08
C PRO A 17 1.95 -13.56 -42.64
N GLU A 18 3.04 -13.61 -41.87
CA GLU A 18 3.08 -13.15 -40.47
C GLU A 18 3.00 -11.61 -40.31
N PHE A 19 3.38 -10.84 -41.33
CA PHE A 19 3.47 -9.37 -41.23
C PHE A 19 2.11 -8.64 -41.28
N HIS A 20 1.05 -9.28 -41.80
CA HIS A 20 -0.25 -8.63 -41.96
C HIS A 20 -1.10 -8.59 -40.67
N HIS A 21 -0.90 -9.53 -39.74
CA HIS A 21 -1.70 -9.61 -38.51
C HIS A 21 -1.26 -8.61 -37.43
N THR A 22 0.04 -8.32 -37.33
CA THR A 22 0.60 -7.38 -36.36
C THR A 22 0.20 -5.93 -36.64
N HIS A 23 0.03 -5.56 -37.91
CA HIS A 23 -0.30 -4.19 -38.30
C HIS A 23 -1.73 -3.76 -37.91
N ARG A 24 -2.69 -4.70 -37.85
CA ARG A 24 -4.07 -4.41 -37.42
C ARG A 24 -4.26 -4.46 -35.91
N ARG A 25 -3.50 -5.32 -35.21
CA ARG A 25 -3.66 -5.54 -33.76
C ARG A 25 -3.61 -4.25 -32.95
N TRP A 26 -2.64 -3.37 -33.26
CA TRP A 26 -2.41 -2.12 -32.52
C TRP A 26 -3.02 -0.89 -33.20
N SER A 27 -3.95 -1.09 -34.14
CA SER A 27 -4.54 0.01 -34.92
C SER A 27 -5.23 1.07 -34.06
N HIS A 28 -5.79 0.71 -32.90
CA HIS A 28 -6.37 1.66 -31.95
C HIS A 28 -5.30 2.56 -31.30
N LEU A 29 -4.17 1.96 -30.87
CA LEU A 29 -3.08 2.72 -30.24
C LEU A 29 -2.35 3.59 -31.25
N ARG A 30 -2.10 3.09 -32.47
CA ARG A 30 -1.43 3.87 -33.53
C ARG A 30 -2.16 5.18 -33.85
N LYS A 31 -3.49 5.20 -33.77
CA LYS A 31 -4.28 6.44 -33.95
C LYS A 31 -3.98 7.50 -32.89
N ILE A 32 -3.58 7.10 -31.69
CA ILE A 32 -3.26 7.98 -30.56
C ILE A 32 -1.77 8.36 -30.58
N LEU A 33 -0.89 7.43 -30.98
CA LEU A 33 0.57 7.62 -30.90
C LEU A 33 1.18 8.23 -32.17
N GLU A 34 0.58 8.01 -33.35
CA GLU A 34 1.15 8.42 -34.65
C GLU A 34 0.47 9.66 -35.25
N ARG A 35 -0.49 10.25 -34.53
CA ARG A 35 -1.26 11.41 -35.01
C ARG A 35 -1.21 12.52 -33.98
N SER A 36 -0.99 13.74 -34.45
CA SER A 36 -1.18 14.93 -33.62
C SER A 36 -2.66 15.29 -33.48
N GLY A 37 -2.96 16.09 -32.47
CA GLY A 37 -4.29 16.63 -32.21
C GLY A 37 -4.21 17.89 -31.34
N PRO A 38 -5.29 18.67 -31.27
CA PRO A 38 -5.31 19.95 -30.56
C PRO A 38 -5.17 19.83 -29.04
N PHE A 39 -5.37 18.64 -28.47
CA PHE A 39 -5.26 18.36 -27.04
C PHE A 39 -4.00 17.55 -26.68
N CYS A 40 -3.08 17.37 -27.63
CA CYS A 40 -1.79 16.77 -27.33
C CYS A 40 -1.01 17.65 -26.34
N ARG A 41 -0.21 17.02 -25.48
CA ARG A 41 0.70 17.78 -24.62
C ARG A 41 1.75 18.52 -25.48
N PRO A 42 2.31 19.63 -24.99
CA PRO A 42 3.34 20.38 -25.73
C PRO A 42 4.58 19.56 -26.09
N ASP A 43 4.90 18.56 -25.27
CA ASP A 43 6.03 17.64 -25.42
C ASP A 43 5.71 16.38 -26.23
N PHE A 44 4.51 16.26 -26.82
CA PHE A 44 4.13 15.09 -27.61
C PHE A 44 4.55 15.22 -29.07
N GLU A 45 5.35 14.26 -29.54
CA GLU A 45 5.70 14.10 -30.94
C GLU A 45 5.04 12.83 -31.53
N PRO A 46 4.22 12.94 -32.59
CA PRO A 46 3.58 11.78 -33.20
C PRO A 46 4.63 10.91 -33.90
N SER A 47 4.79 9.66 -33.45
CA SER A 47 5.78 8.74 -34.00
C SER A 47 5.36 7.27 -33.88
N PRO A 48 5.63 6.42 -34.89
CA PRO A 48 5.48 4.98 -34.76
C PRO A 48 6.45 4.38 -33.72
N ASP A 49 7.58 5.05 -33.46
CA ASP A 49 8.61 4.59 -32.53
C ASP A 49 8.11 4.60 -31.07
N THR A 50 7.12 5.44 -30.76
CA THR A 50 6.49 5.48 -29.44
C THR A 50 5.84 4.13 -29.10
N LEU A 51 5.22 3.45 -30.07
CA LEU A 51 4.64 2.12 -29.84
C LEU A 51 5.73 1.08 -29.60
N GLU A 52 6.86 1.18 -30.31
CA GLU A 52 8.01 0.31 -30.10
C GLU A 52 8.63 0.52 -28.73
N PHE A 53 8.78 1.79 -28.29
CA PHE A 53 9.24 2.10 -26.94
C PHE A 53 8.32 1.51 -25.86
N LEU A 54 7.00 1.66 -25.98
CA LEU A 54 6.02 1.08 -25.04
C LEU A 54 6.15 -0.45 -24.94
N MET A 55 6.43 -1.12 -26.06
CA MET A 55 6.55 -2.57 -26.14
C MET A 55 7.89 -3.07 -25.63
N GLU A 56 8.98 -2.44 -26.03
CA GLU A 56 10.31 -3.02 -25.88
C GLU A 56 11.12 -2.38 -24.75
N ASN A 57 10.77 -1.18 -24.29
CA ASN A 57 11.58 -0.44 -23.31
C ASN A 57 10.79 -0.05 -22.05
N CYS A 58 9.52 0.32 -22.18
CA CYS A 58 8.72 0.78 -21.05
C CYS A 58 8.38 -0.37 -20.08
N LYS A 59 9.09 -0.39 -18.95
CA LYS A 59 8.84 -1.25 -17.79
C LYS A 59 7.78 -0.65 -16.86
N VAL A 60 6.72 -1.41 -16.57
CA VAL A 60 5.64 -1.02 -15.66
C VAL A 60 5.55 -2.01 -14.51
N LEU A 61 5.44 -1.52 -13.28
CA LEU A 61 5.15 -2.35 -12.10
C LEU A 61 3.68 -2.21 -11.73
N VAL A 62 2.98 -3.34 -11.60
CA VAL A 62 1.65 -3.44 -11.00
C VAL A 62 1.77 -3.99 -9.59
N ILE A 63 1.22 -3.28 -8.61
CA ILE A 63 1.22 -3.70 -7.21
C ILE A 63 -0.20 -4.09 -6.80
N GLY A 64 -0.36 -5.36 -6.42
CA GLY A 64 -1.64 -6.02 -6.21
C GLY A 64 -2.13 -6.70 -7.48
N ALA A 65 -2.55 -7.96 -7.35
CA ALA A 65 -3.16 -8.79 -8.38
C ALA A 65 -4.65 -9.08 -8.07
N GLY A 66 -5.19 -8.57 -6.95
CA GLY A 66 -6.60 -8.65 -6.63
C GLY A 66 -7.44 -7.56 -7.33
N GLY A 67 -8.58 -7.94 -7.91
CA GLY A 67 -9.62 -7.04 -8.43
C GLY A 67 -9.09 -6.00 -9.43
N LEU A 68 -8.72 -4.82 -8.93
CA LEU A 68 -8.01 -3.78 -9.68
C LEU A 68 -6.76 -4.32 -10.37
N GLY A 69 -5.94 -5.13 -9.69
CA GLY A 69 -4.75 -5.73 -10.27
C GLY A 69 -5.01 -6.56 -11.51
N CYS A 70 -6.06 -7.40 -11.47
CA CYS A 70 -6.51 -8.18 -12.63
C CYS A 70 -6.91 -7.29 -13.82
N GLU A 71 -7.69 -6.24 -13.55
CA GLU A 71 -8.11 -5.27 -14.57
C GLU A 71 -6.93 -4.48 -15.14
N LEU A 72 -6.01 -4.03 -14.29
CA LEU A 72 -4.82 -3.28 -14.68
C LEU A 72 -3.92 -4.09 -15.60
N LEU A 73 -3.65 -5.36 -15.25
CA LEU A 73 -2.84 -6.24 -16.08
C LEU A 73 -3.46 -6.43 -17.48
N LYS A 74 -4.77 -6.68 -17.56
CA LYS A 74 -5.49 -6.75 -18.85
C LYS A 74 -5.34 -5.43 -19.61
N ASN A 75 -5.61 -4.31 -18.96
CA ASN A 75 -5.62 -2.99 -19.60
C ASN A 75 -4.24 -2.65 -20.16
N LEU A 76 -3.19 -2.77 -19.35
CA LEU A 76 -1.81 -2.48 -19.75
C LEU A 76 -1.36 -3.40 -20.90
N ALA A 77 -1.62 -4.70 -20.80
CA ALA A 77 -1.25 -5.65 -21.86
C ALA A 77 -1.94 -5.35 -23.19
N LEU A 78 -3.21 -4.90 -23.16
CA LEU A 78 -3.97 -4.48 -24.34
C LEU A 78 -3.66 -3.05 -24.80
N MET A 79 -2.93 -2.27 -23.99
CA MET A 79 -2.41 -0.94 -24.31
C MET A 79 -0.98 -0.96 -24.86
N GLY A 80 -0.44 -2.15 -25.16
CA GLY A 80 0.85 -2.30 -25.82
C GLY A 80 2.04 -2.42 -24.87
N PHE A 81 1.83 -2.33 -23.56
CA PHE A 81 2.89 -2.62 -22.59
C PHE A 81 3.19 -4.12 -22.58
N ARG A 82 4.47 -4.48 -22.76
CA ARG A 82 4.89 -5.89 -22.70
C ARG A 82 5.71 -6.21 -21.47
N LYS A 83 6.56 -5.29 -21.01
CA LYS A 83 7.43 -5.48 -19.85
C LYS A 83 6.69 -5.06 -18.59
N ILE A 84 5.94 -5.99 -18.02
CA ILE A 84 5.12 -5.75 -16.84
C ILE A 84 5.62 -6.64 -15.71
N ASP A 85 5.81 -6.09 -14.53
CA ASP A 85 6.05 -6.87 -13.33
C ASP A 85 4.82 -6.77 -12.44
N VAL A 86 4.46 -7.85 -11.74
CA VAL A 86 3.35 -7.86 -10.78
C VAL A 86 3.81 -8.37 -9.42
N ILE A 87 3.56 -7.60 -8.37
CA ILE A 87 3.76 -8.02 -6.97
C ILE A 87 2.41 -8.31 -6.33
N ASP A 88 2.26 -9.48 -5.73
CA ASP A 88 1.15 -9.81 -4.84
C ASP A 88 1.58 -10.92 -3.86
N MET A 89 1.30 -10.73 -2.57
CA MET A 89 1.70 -11.67 -1.51
C MET A 89 0.65 -12.75 -1.25
N ASP A 90 -0.58 -12.59 -1.75
CA ASP A 90 -1.71 -13.41 -1.37
C ASP A 90 -1.85 -14.67 -2.24
N THR A 91 -2.62 -15.60 -1.69
CA THR A 91 -3.14 -16.78 -2.37
C THR A 91 -4.58 -16.57 -2.85
N ILE A 92 -4.98 -17.33 -3.86
CA ILE A 92 -6.32 -17.24 -4.44
C ILE A 92 -7.33 -17.96 -3.55
N GLU A 93 -8.42 -17.27 -3.24
CA GLU A 93 -9.54 -17.79 -2.47
C GLU A 93 -10.85 -17.84 -3.28
N LEU A 94 -11.82 -18.62 -2.79
CA LEU A 94 -13.12 -18.73 -3.43
C LEU A 94 -13.86 -17.38 -3.51
N SER A 95 -13.74 -16.57 -2.46
CA SER A 95 -14.32 -15.22 -2.35
C SER A 95 -13.84 -14.27 -3.45
N ASN A 96 -12.69 -14.56 -4.07
CA ASN A 96 -12.06 -13.73 -5.09
C ASN A 96 -12.71 -13.93 -6.47
N LEU A 97 -13.25 -15.12 -6.76
CA LEU A 97 -13.67 -15.52 -8.11
C LEU A 97 -14.86 -14.73 -8.66
N ASN A 98 -15.61 -14.02 -7.81
CA ASN A 98 -16.72 -13.17 -8.24
C ASN A 98 -16.28 -11.90 -8.99
N ARG A 99 -15.01 -11.50 -8.86
CA ARG A 99 -14.50 -10.23 -9.41
C ARG A 99 -13.08 -10.32 -10.00
N GLN A 100 -12.32 -11.35 -9.63
CA GLN A 100 -10.92 -11.51 -10.04
C GLN A 100 -10.82 -12.49 -11.22
N PHE A 101 -11.24 -12.03 -12.40
CA PHE A 101 -11.48 -12.87 -13.58
C PHE A 101 -10.24 -13.53 -14.20
N LEU A 102 -9.02 -13.28 -13.70
CA LEU A 102 -7.82 -14.02 -14.11
C LEU A 102 -7.74 -15.39 -13.43
N PHE A 103 -8.51 -15.62 -12.37
CA PHE A 103 -8.45 -16.84 -11.54
C PHE A 103 -9.63 -17.78 -11.81
N ARG A 104 -9.43 -19.08 -11.61
CA ARG A 104 -10.43 -20.13 -11.76
C ARG A 104 -10.47 -21.01 -10.51
N HIS A 105 -11.51 -21.83 -10.38
CA HIS A 105 -11.65 -22.79 -9.28
C HIS A 105 -10.44 -23.73 -9.13
N LYS A 106 -9.79 -24.11 -10.25
CA LYS A 106 -8.58 -24.95 -10.23
C LYS A 106 -7.35 -24.25 -9.65
N ASP A 107 -7.39 -22.93 -9.49
CA ASP A 107 -6.26 -22.11 -9.05
C ASP A 107 -6.33 -21.79 -7.55
N LEU A 108 -7.37 -22.26 -6.84
CA LEU A 108 -7.53 -22.04 -5.39
C LEU A 108 -6.29 -22.49 -4.61
N GLY A 109 -5.85 -21.66 -3.66
CA GLY A 109 -4.61 -21.86 -2.88
C GLY A 109 -3.31 -21.52 -3.62
N SER A 110 -3.35 -21.24 -4.92
CA SER A 110 -2.17 -20.80 -5.67
C SER A 110 -1.91 -19.31 -5.47
N SER A 111 -0.67 -18.85 -5.65
CA SER A 111 -0.34 -17.41 -5.58
C SER A 111 -1.04 -16.61 -6.68
N LYS A 112 -1.67 -15.48 -6.28
CA LYS A 112 -2.34 -14.56 -7.21
C LYS A 112 -1.39 -14.04 -8.28
N ALA A 113 -0.20 -13.56 -7.90
CA ALA A 113 0.80 -13.02 -8.83
C ALA A 113 1.17 -14.02 -9.94
N LYS A 114 1.49 -15.27 -9.56
CA LYS A 114 1.88 -16.33 -10.49
C LYS A 114 0.77 -16.65 -11.50
N VAL A 115 -0.45 -16.87 -11.02
CA VAL A 115 -1.59 -17.24 -11.88
C VAL A 115 -1.99 -16.06 -12.77
N ALA A 116 -1.98 -14.84 -12.24
CA ALA A 116 -2.29 -13.63 -13.01
C ALA A 116 -1.30 -13.44 -14.17
N ALA A 117 0.01 -13.52 -13.88
CA ALA A 117 1.04 -13.41 -14.90
C ALA A 117 0.92 -14.51 -15.97
N LYS A 118 0.75 -15.77 -15.54
CA LYS A 118 0.55 -16.90 -16.45
C LYS A 118 -0.64 -16.68 -17.38
N PHE A 119 -1.80 -16.29 -16.83
CA PHE A 119 -3.01 -16.08 -17.61
C PHE A 119 -2.81 -14.99 -18.67
N ILE A 120 -2.20 -13.86 -18.29
CA ILE A 120 -1.99 -12.74 -19.23
C ILE A 120 -0.98 -13.12 -20.32
N ASN A 121 0.12 -13.78 -19.97
CA ASN A 121 1.13 -14.24 -20.93
C ASN A 121 0.54 -15.24 -21.94
N GLU A 122 -0.35 -16.12 -21.50
CA GLU A 122 -1.07 -17.05 -22.39
C GLU A 122 -2.14 -16.35 -23.24
N ARG A 123 -2.85 -15.37 -22.67
CA ARG A 123 -3.99 -14.71 -23.32
C ARG A 123 -3.59 -13.61 -24.30
N VAL A 124 -2.50 -12.89 -24.03
CA VAL A 124 -2.08 -11.70 -24.79
C VAL A 124 -0.71 -11.95 -25.41
N PRO A 125 -0.64 -12.41 -26.68
CA PRO A 125 0.62 -12.79 -27.31
C PRO A 125 1.65 -11.65 -27.30
N GLY A 126 2.89 -11.94 -26.93
CA GLY A 126 3.97 -10.94 -26.87
C GLY A 126 3.98 -10.09 -25.60
N CYS A 127 3.01 -10.23 -24.70
CA CYS A 127 3.14 -9.67 -23.35
C CYS A 127 4.07 -10.55 -22.50
N SER A 128 4.83 -9.94 -21.60
CA SER A 128 5.76 -10.59 -20.68
C SER A 128 5.55 -10.05 -19.27
N VAL A 129 4.60 -10.65 -18.58
CA VAL A 129 4.32 -10.38 -17.17
C VAL A 129 5.22 -11.24 -16.28
N THR A 130 6.02 -10.61 -15.44
CA THR A 130 6.90 -11.26 -14.45
C THR A 130 6.26 -11.25 -13.06
N PRO A 131 5.94 -12.41 -12.46
CA PRO A 131 5.32 -12.46 -11.14
C PRO A 131 6.34 -12.40 -10.00
N HIS A 132 5.99 -11.68 -8.94
CA HIS A 132 6.70 -11.62 -7.67
C HIS A 132 5.73 -11.98 -6.53
N CYS A 133 5.89 -13.17 -5.96
CA CYS A 133 5.05 -13.69 -4.88
C CYS A 133 5.59 -13.28 -3.52
N CYS A 134 5.59 -11.98 -3.25
CA CYS A 134 6.19 -11.42 -2.03
C CYS A 134 5.43 -10.16 -1.62
N LYS A 135 5.75 -9.67 -0.42
CA LYS A 135 5.28 -8.35 0.00
C LYS A 135 6.07 -7.28 -0.74
N ILE A 136 5.51 -6.08 -0.85
CA ILE A 136 6.24 -4.93 -1.40
C ILE A 136 7.47 -4.59 -0.55
N GLN A 137 7.38 -4.81 0.76
CA GLN A 137 8.45 -4.60 1.73
C GLN A 137 9.67 -5.49 1.51
N ASP A 138 9.53 -6.60 0.76
CA ASP A 138 10.61 -7.55 0.52
C ASP A 138 11.53 -7.12 -0.64
N LYS A 139 11.19 -6.03 -1.34
CA LYS A 139 11.96 -5.47 -2.45
C LYS A 139 12.71 -4.23 -2.01
N ASP A 140 13.93 -4.09 -2.50
CA ASP A 140 14.78 -2.93 -2.23
C ASP A 140 14.58 -1.80 -3.25
N GLU A 141 15.23 -0.67 -2.99
CA GLU A 141 15.21 0.51 -3.87
C GLU A 141 15.68 0.19 -5.30
N SER A 142 16.65 -0.71 -5.44
CA SER A 142 17.21 -1.09 -6.74
C SER A 142 16.16 -1.77 -7.63
N PHE A 143 15.29 -2.59 -7.02
CA PHE A 143 14.17 -3.20 -7.70
C PHE A 143 13.19 -2.15 -8.21
N TYR A 144 12.82 -1.16 -7.38
CA TYR A 144 11.84 -0.14 -7.77
C TYR A 144 12.39 0.85 -8.79
N ARG A 145 13.68 1.19 -8.73
CA ARG A 145 14.34 2.14 -9.64
C ARG A 145 14.32 1.72 -11.11
N GLN A 146 14.11 0.43 -11.40
CA GLN A 146 14.10 -0.06 -12.77
C GLN A 146 12.82 0.26 -13.55
N PHE A 147 11.75 0.69 -12.89
CA PHE A 147 10.44 0.89 -13.51
C PHE A 147 10.26 2.34 -13.98
N HIS A 148 9.56 2.50 -15.10
CA HIS A 148 9.19 3.81 -15.61
C HIS A 148 7.90 4.31 -14.96
N ILE A 149 6.99 3.41 -14.60
CA ILE A 149 5.69 3.72 -13.99
C ILE A 149 5.35 2.63 -12.98
N VAL A 150 4.79 3.03 -11.84
CA VAL A 150 4.20 2.13 -10.84
C VAL A 150 2.69 2.36 -10.78
N VAL A 151 1.92 1.29 -10.80
CA VAL A 151 0.45 1.32 -10.73
C VAL A 151 -0.04 0.44 -9.58
N CYS A 152 -0.78 1.02 -8.65
CA CYS A 152 -1.25 0.38 -7.43
C CYS A 152 -2.74 0.05 -7.49
N GLY A 153 -3.05 -1.23 -7.24
CA GLY A 153 -4.38 -1.76 -6.95
C GLY A 153 -4.43 -2.36 -5.55
N LEU A 154 -3.89 -1.63 -4.56
CA LEU A 154 -3.77 -2.07 -3.17
C LEU A 154 -5.12 -2.01 -2.44
N ASP A 155 -5.25 -2.73 -1.35
CA ASP A 155 -6.45 -2.76 -0.50
C ASP A 155 -6.26 -2.07 0.84
N SER A 156 -5.02 -1.88 1.28
CA SER A 156 -4.69 -1.24 2.55
C SER A 156 -4.12 0.17 2.38
N ILE A 157 -4.42 1.04 3.35
CA ILE A 157 -3.81 2.38 3.45
C ILE A 157 -2.31 2.23 3.71
N VAL A 158 -1.96 1.29 4.56
CA VAL A 158 -0.60 0.84 4.88
C VAL A 158 0.28 0.78 3.64
N ALA A 159 -0.09 -0.08 2.69
CA ALA A 159 0.76 -0.49 1.62
C ALA A 159 0.93 0.69 0.65
N ARG A 160 -0.12 1.50 0.52
CA ARG A 160 -0.09 2.75 -0.25
C ARG A 160 0.87 3.76 0.34
N ARG A 161 0.86 3.94 1.66
CA ARG A 161 1.80 4.82 2.35
C ARG A 161 3.24 4.30 2.24
N TRP A 162 3.44 3.00 2.40
CA TRP A 162 4.76 2.37 2.27
C TRP A 162 5.34 2.56 0.86
N ILE A 163 4.58 2.22 -0.19
CA ILE A 163 5.06 2.39 -1.57
C ILE A 163 5.27 3.87 -1.90
N ASN A 164 4.45 4.77 -1.37
CA ASN A 164 4.67 6.21 -1.53
C ASN A 164 6.00 6.65 -0.94
N GLY A 165 6.31 6.21 0.29
CA GLY A 165 7.61 6.47 0.93
C GLY A 165 8.79 5.90 0.14
N MET A 166 8.65 4.68 -0.38
CA MET A 166 9.66 4.05 -1.24
C MET A 166 9.90 4.83 -2.53
N ILE A 167 8.86 5.19 -3.28
CA ILE A 167 9.05 5.93 -4.53
C ILE A 167 9.60 7.35 -4.29
N ILE A 168 9.22 8.00 -3.19
CA ILE A 168 9.81 9.28 -2.78
C ILE A 168 11.29 9.13 -2.41
N SER A 169 11.71 8.00 -1.81
CA SER A 169 13.13 7.79 -1.45
C SER A 169 14.06 7.68 -2.66
N LEU A 170 13.51 7.41 -3.85
CA LEU A 170 14.28 7.28 -5.09
C LEU A 170 14.61 8.63 -5.73
N LEU A 171 13.99 9.72 -5.26
CA LEU A 171 14.20 11.07 -5.78
C LEU A 171 15.62 11.54 -5.52
N ASN A 172 16.24 12.10 -6.55
CA ASN A 172 17.55 12.72 -6.50
C ASN A 172 17.40 14.24 -6.58
N TYR A 173 18.18 14.95 -5.77
CA TYR A 173 18.27 16.40 -5.80
C TYR A 173 19.71 16.82 -6.04
N GLU A 174 19.94 17.61 -7.09
CA GLU A 174 21.23 18.21 -7.43
C GLU A 174 21.10 19.72 -7.22
N ASP A 175 21.97 20.31 -6.39
CA ASP A 175 21.93 21.75 -6.04
C ASP A 175 20.56 22.26 -5.54
N ASN A 176 19.83 21.41 -4.80
CA ASN A 176 18.44 21.62 -4.33
C ASN A 176 17.38 21.66 -5.44
N GLU A 177 17.72 21.34 -6.67
CA GLU A 177 16.78 21.15 -7.77
C GLU A 177 16.47 19.66 -7.95
N LEU A 178 15.21 19.34 -8.24
CA LEU A 178 14.77 17.97 -8.43
C LEU A 178 15.26 17.45 -9.80
N ASP A 179 16.01 16.36 -9.80
CA ASP A 179 16.31 15.63 -11.04
C ASP A 179 15.04 14.90 -11.51
N HIS A 180 14.41 15.44 -12.55
CA HIS A 180 13.19 14.88 -13.14
C HIS A 180 13.36 13.45 -13.67
N SER A 181 14.58 13.00 -13.98
CA SER A 181 14.83 11.63 -14.44
C SER A 181 14.71 10.58 -13.31
N SER A 182 14.84 11.02 -12.06
CA SER A 182 14.63 10.18 -10.87
C SER A 182 13.15 9.99 -10.50
N VAL A 183 12.25 10.76 -11.12
CA VAL A 183 10.81 10.73 -10.83
C VAL A 183 10.18 9.51 -11.49
N ILE A 184 9.64 8.61 -10.67
CA ILE A 184 8.82 7.48 -11.13
C ILE A 184 7.35 7.82 -10.84
N PRO A 185 6.51 8.08 -11.87
CA PRO A 185 5.08 8.29 -11.69
C PRO A 185 4.39 7.12 -11.00
N LEU A 186 3.57 7.46 -10.01
CA LEU A 186 2.76 6.52 -9.24
C LEU A 186 1.28 6.76 -9.56
N VAL A 187 0.60 5.76 -10.08
CA VAL A 187 -0.85 5.78 -10.30
C VAL A 187 -1.50 4.89 -9.25
N ASP A 188 -2.42 5.42 -8.45
CA ASP A 188 -3.09 4.66 -7.39
C ASP A 188 -4.60 4.64 -7.59
N GLY A 189 -5.19 3.46 -7.40
CA GLY A 189 -6.62 3.23 -7.42
C GLY A 189 -7.11 2.64 -6.10
N GLY A 190 -8.34 3.00 -5.71
CA GLY A 190 -9.06 2.43 -4.57
C GLY A 190 -10.51 2.15 -4.93
N THR A 191 -11.09 1.13 -4.33
CA THR A 191 -12.52 0.80 -4.49
C THR A 191 -13.10 0.25 -3.20
N GLU A 192 -14.33 0.66 -2.89
CA GLU A 192 -15.11 0.16 -1.76
C GLU A 192 -16.59 0.13 -2.18
N GLY A 193 -17.15 -1.08 -2.29
CA GLY A 193 -18.52 -1.26 -2.78
C GLY A 193 -18.73 -0.66 -4.18
N PHE A 194 -19.61 0.35 -4.28
CA PHE A 194 -19.89 1.07 -5.52
C PHE A 194 -19.13 2.40 -5.65
N LYS A 195 -18.19 2.66 -4.74
CA LYS A 195 -17.33 3.84 -4.78
C LYS A 195 -15.94 3.45 -5.24
N GLY A 196 -15.24 4.41 -5.82
CA GLY A 196 -13.84 4.28 -6.17
C GLY A 196 -13.20 5.62 -6.45
N ASN A 197 -11.89 5.63 -6.43
CA ASN A 197 -11.07 6.79 -6.73
C ASN A 197 -9.84 6.36 -7.53
N ALA A 198 -9.33 7.26 -8.35
CA ALA A 198 -8.06 7.11 -9.05
C ALA A 198 -7.27 8.41 -8.89
N ARG A 199 -5.96 8.30 -8.76
CA ARG A 199 -5.06 9.45 -8.64
C ARG A 199 -3.73 9.18 -9.35
N VAL A 200 -3.13 10.27 -9.82
CA VAL A 200 -1.79 10.28 -10.39
C VAL A 200 -0.91 11.11 -9.47
N ILE A 201 0.22 10.54 -9.06
CA ILE A 201 1.19 11.14 -8.16
C ILE A 201 2.51 11.24 -8.92
N LEU A 202 3.05 12.45 -8.97
CA LEU A 202 4.38 12.76 -9.44
C LEU A 202 5.22 13.13 -8.19
N PRO A 203 5.98 12.17 -7.62
CA PRO A 203 6.76 12.40 -6.41
C PRO A 203 7.66 13.65 -6.54
N GLY A 204 7.66 14.50 -5.51
CA GLY A 204 8.39 15.78 -5.51
C GLY A 204 7.72 16.93 -6.27
N LEU A 205 6.67 16.67 -7.06
CA LEU A 205 5.99 17.67 -7.90
C LEU A 205 4.50 17.86 -7.57
N SER A 206 3.78 16.77 -7.28
CA SER A 206 2.36 16.80 -6.94
C SER A 206 2.11 16.35 -5.51
N ALA A 207 0.86 16.51 -5.03
CA ALA A 207 0.42 15.93 -3.77
C ALA A 207 0.63 14.41 -3.77
N CYS A 208 1.23 13.89 -2.70
CA CYS A 208 1.47 12.46 -2.52
C CYS A 208 0.36 11.81 -1.67
N ILE A 209 0.49 10.51 -1.37
CA ILE A 209 -0.49 9.78 -0.52
C ILE A 209 -0.64 10.48 0.84
N GLU A 210 0.46 10.82 1.49
CA GLU A 210 0.46 11.49 2.80
C GLU A 210 -0.17 12.87 2.79
N CYS A 211 -0.05 13.64 1.70
CA CYS A 211 -0.71 14.94 1.57
C CYS A 211 -2.23 14.85 1.59
N THR A 212 -2.78 13.66 1.33
CA THR A 212 -4.22 13.41 1.20
C THR A 212 -4.72 12.35 2.18
N LEU A 213 -3.95 12.05 3.24
CA LEU A 213 -4.30 11.01 4.20
C LEU A 213 -5.65 11.28 4.88
N ASP A 214 -5.97 12.56 5.12
CA ASP A 214 -7.22 13.00 5.75
C ASP A 214 -8.46 12.76 4.88
N LEU A 215 -8.29 12.43 3.59
CA LEU A 215 -9.41 12.05 2.71
C LEU A 215 -9.88 10.61 2.94
N TYR A 216 -9.08 9.79 3.63
CA TYR A 216 -9.52 8.46 4.02
C TYR A 216 -10.59 8.56 5.12
N PRO A 217 -11.66 7.75 5.04
CA PRO A 217 -12.67 7.75 6.09
C PRO A 217 -12.02 7.35 7.42
N PRO A 218 -12.45 7.95 8.55
CA PRO A 218 -11.92 7.57 9.86
C PRO A 218 -12.18 6.07 10.09
N GLN A 219 -11.13 5.35 10.50
CA GLN A 219 -11.27 3.94 10.87
C GLN A 219 -12.25 3.83 12.04
N ARG A 220 -13.24 2.94 11.91
CA ARG A 220 -14.20 2.71 13.00
C ARG A 220 -13.53 1.92 14.11
N THR A 221 -13.13 2.60 15.17
CA THR A 221 -12.67 1.98 16.42
C THR A 221 -13.76 2.05 17.47
N TYR A 222 -14.13 0.91 18.05
CA TYR A 222 -15.07 0.87 19.17
C TYR A 222 -14.31 1.07 20.50
N PRO A 223 -14.73 1.99 21.38
CA PRO A 223 -14.08 2.16 22.68
C PRO A 223 -14.15 0.90 23.54
N LEU A 224 -13.07 0.56 24.25
CA LEU A 224 -13.00 -0.66 25.05
C LEU A 224 -14.10 -0.74 26.13
N CYS A 225 -14.45 0.39 26.76
CA CYS A 225 -15.55 0.44 27.73
C CYS A 225 -16.91 0.09 27.11
N THR A 226 -17.14 0.47 25.85
CA THR A 226 -18.35 0.15 25.10
C THR A 226 -18.39 -1.34 24.76
N ILE A 227 -17.28 -1.90 24.26
CA ILE A 227 -17.18 -3.32 23.93
C ILE A 227 -17.33 -4.20 25.20
N ALA A 228 -16.63 -3.83 26.27
CA ALA A 228 -16.54 -4.62 27.50
C ALA A 228 -17.79 -4.54 28.37
N ASN A 229 -18.42 -3.37 28.49
CA ASN A 229 -19.46 -3.14 29.49
C ASN A 229 -20.81 -2.70 28.91
N THR A 230 -20.84 -1.99 27.78
CA THR A 230 -22.08 -1.41 27.24
C THR A 230 -22.22 -1.62 25.72
N PRO A 231 -22.22 -2.88 25.23
CA PRO A 231 -22.43 -3.15 23.82
C PRO A 231 -23.85 -2.72 23.42
N ARG A 232 -24.00 -2.28 22.16
CA ARG A 232 -25.27 -1.74 21.62
C ARG A 232 -25.56 -2.24 20.21
N LEU A 233 -24.51 -2.59 19.48
CA LEU A 233 -24.56 -3.08 18.11
C LEU A 233 -24.04 -4.53 18.05
N PRO A 234 -24.48 -5.34 17.09
CA PRO A 234 -23.96 -6.71 16.91
C PRO A 234 -22.44 -6.71 16.70
N GLU A 235 -21.88 -5.70 16.05
CA GLU A 235 -20.44 -5.51 15.86
C GLU A 235 -19.68 -5.38 17.19
N HIS A 236 -20.27 -4.76 18.21
CA HIS A 236 -19.64 -4.66 19.53
C HIS A 236 -19.51 -6.03 20.21
N CYS A 237 -20.47 -6.94 19.96
CA CYS A 237 -20.43 -8.29 20.50
C CYS A 237 -19.33 -9.11 19.81
N ILE A 238 -19.18 -8.95 18.50
CA ILE A 238 -18.13 -9.61 17.72
C ILE A 238 -16.75 -9.10 18.13
N GLU A 239 -16.58 -7.78 18.26
CA GLU A 239 -15.30 -7.19 18.69
C GLU A 239 -14.95 -7.60 20.14
N TYR A 240 -15.93 -7.75 21.03
CA TYR A 240 -15.71 -8.29 22.38
C TYR A 240 -15.10 -9.67 22.33
N VAL A 241 -15.67 -10.55 21.50
CA VAL A 241 -15.19 -11.92 21.37
C VAL A 241 -13.78 -11.95 20.79
N LYS A 242 -13.53 -11.18 19.73
CA LYS A 242 -12.21 -11.12 19.06
C LYS A 242 -11.12 -10.55 19.97
N VAL A 243 -11.40 -9.48 20.71
CA VAL A 243 -10.37 -8.70 21.44
C VAL A 243 -10.22 -9.11 22.90
N ILE A 244 -11.29 -9.56 23.54
CA ILE A 244 -11.31 -9.82 24.98
C ILE A 244 -11.48 -11.31 25.27
N GLN A 245 -12.46 -11.96 24.63
CA GLN A 245 -12.80 -13.35 24.97
C GLN A 245 -11.81 -14.36 24.39
N TRP A 246 -11.41 -14.21 23.12
CA TRP A 246 -10.46 -15.11 22.47
C TRP A 246 -9.11 -15.16 23.20
N PRO A 247 -8.43 -14.05 23.52
CA PRO A 247 -7.15 -14.12 24.23
C PRO A 247 -7.28 -14.69 25.65
N LYS A 248 -8.48 -14.60 26.25
CA LYS A 248 -8.75 -15.10 27.60
C LYS A 248 -9.01 -16.60 27.63
N GLU A 249 -9.78 -17.12 26.67
CA GLU A 249 -10.15 -18.54 26.60
C GLU A 249 -9.15 -19.37 25.79
N ASN A 250 -8.41 -18.73 24.87
CA ASN A 250 -7.43 -19.32 23.98
C ASN A 250 -7.88 -20.66 23.36
N PRO A 251 -9.04 -20.69 22.69
CA PRO A 251 -9.78 -21.93 22.39
C PRO A 251 -9.01 -22.95 21.54
N TYR A 252 -8.04 -22.50 20.76
CA TYR A 252 -7.25 -23.33 19.84
C TYR A 252 -5.73 -23.15 20.02
N ASP A 253 -5.30 -22.54 21.13
CA ASP A 253 -3.89 -22.23 21.39
C ASP A 253 -3.17 -21.45 20.27
N CYS A 254 -3.92 -20.62 19.53
CA CYS A 254 -3.42 -19.84 18.40
C CYS A 254 -4.09 -18.47 18.29
N GLU A 255 -3.51 -17.60 17.46
CA GLU A 255 -4.15 -16.34 17.07
C GLU A 255 -5.38 -16.57 16.18
N ILE A 256 -6.25 -15.56 16.11
CA ILE A 256 -7.44 -15.62 15.25
C ILE A 256 -6.99 -15.61 13.78
N ASP A 257 -7.15 -16.74 13.13
CA ASP A 257 -7.22 -16.84 11.68
C ASP A 257 -8.64 -16.49 11.19
N GLY A 258 -8.76 -15.43 10.40
CA GLY A 258 -10.03 -14.97 9.81
C GLY A 258 -10.53 -15.85 8.66
N ASP A 259 -9.65 -16.71 8.14
CA ASP A 259 -9.91 -17.59 7.00
C ASP A 259 -10.21 -19.04 7.45
N ASP A 260 -9.95 -19.37 8.72
CA ASP A 260 -10.29 -20.67 9.31
C ASP A 260 -11.78 -20.75 9.69
N PRO A 261 -12.57 -21.65 9.06
CA PRO A 261 -13.99 -21.80 9.37
C PRO A 261 -14.27 -22.15 10.84
N GLN A 262 -13.37 -22.85 11.53
CA GLN A 262 -13.51 -23.24 12.94
C GLN A 262 -13.38 -22.02 13.85
N HIS A 263 -12.42 -21.14 13.56
CA HIS A 263 -12.25 -19.88 14.28
C HIS A 263 -13.45 -18.97 14.08
N ILE A 264 -13.89 -18.79 12.84
CA ILE A 264 -15.06 -17.96 12.51
C ILE A 264 -16.33 -18.52 13.17
N ASN A 265 -16.53 -19.84 13.14
CA ASN A 265 -17.70 -20.46 13.78
C ASN A 265 -17.68 -20.26 15.30
N TRP A 266 -16.52 -20.44 15.94
CA TRP A 266 -16.37 -20.19 17.37
C TRP A 266 -16.66 -18.74 17.73
N ILE A 267 -16.11 -17.79 16.98
CA ILE A 267 -16.36 -16.36 17.20
C ILE A 267 -17.84 -16.05 17.02
N TYR A 268 -18.49 -16.65 16.01
CA TYR A 268 -19.91 -16.47 15.75
C TYR A 268 -20.79 -16.96 16.90
N GLU A 269 -20.55 -18.16 17.41
CA GLU A 269 -21.29 -18.75 18.53
C GLU A 269 -21.14 -17.88 19.79
N LYS A 270 -19.91 -17.50 20.15
CA LYS A 270 -19.66 -16.61 21.29
C LYS A 270 -20.25 -15.21 21.12
N SER A 271 -20.29 -14.71 19.89
CA SER A 271 -20.91 -13.42 19.59
C SER A 271 -22.42 -13.45 19.80
N ILE A 272 -23.07 -14.58 19.50
CA ILE A 272 -24.51 -14.79 19.77
C ILE A 272 -24.78 -14.87 21.27
N GLU A 273 -23.97 -15.63 22.02
CA GLU A 273 -24.07 -15.72 23.48
C GLU A 273 -24.00 -14.32 24.10
N ARG A 274 -22.99 -13.53 23.70
CA ARG A 274 -22.79 -12.15 24.15
C ARG A 274 -23.94 -11.23 23.75
N ALA A 275 -24.40 -11.32 22.50
CA ALA A 275 -25.50 -10.49 22.02
C ALA A 275 -26.82 -10.79 22.77
N THR A 276 -27.06 -12.06 23.10
CA THR A 276 -28.24 -12.49 23.87
C THR A 276 -28.24 -11.90 25.27
N GLN A 277 -27.08 -11.85 25.95
CA GLN A 277 -26.94 -11.24 27.29
C GLN A 277 -27.38 -9.76 27.31
N PHE A 278 -27.12 -9.03 26.23
CA PHE A 278 -27.44 -7.61 26.12
C PHE A 278 -28.71 -7.34 25.28
N SER A 279 -29.49 -8.38 24.94
CA SER A 279 -30.67 -8.27 24.08
C SER A 279 -30.42 -7.61 22.71
N ILE A 280 -29.21 -7.77 22.18
CA ILE A 280 -28.78 -7.27 20.87
C ILE A 280 -29.13 -8.32 19.82
N ARG A 281 -29.77 -7.90 18.72
CA ARG A 281 -30.12 -8.76 17.58
C ARG A 281 -29.22 -8.44 16.39
N GLY A 282 -29.16 -9.36 15.43
CA GLY A 282 -28.52 -9.11 14.12
C GLY A 282 -27.07 -9.57 14.00
N VAL A 283 -26.54 -10.36 14.95
CA VAL A 283 -25.27 -11.08 14.74
C VAL A 283 -25.48 -12.11 13.64
N THR A 284 -24.68 -12.03 12.58
CA THR A 284 -24.71 -12.96 11.45
C THR A 284 -23.31 -13.47 11.18
N TYR A 285 -23.21 -14.68 10.62
CA TYR A 285 -21.92 -15.27 10.22
C TYR A 285 -21.12 -14.34 9.29
N ARG A 286 -21.83 -13.60 8.41
CA ARG A 286 -21.24 -12.61 7.51
C ARG A 286 -20.59 -11.42 8.23
N LEU A 287 -21.15 -10.97 9.36
CA LEU A 287 -20.54 -9.91 10.18
C LEU A 287 -19.28 -10.39 10.89
N VAL A 288 -19.18 -11.69 11.18
CA VAL A 288 -18.01 -12.31 11.83
C VAL A 288 -16.86 -12.48 10.83
N GLN A 289 -17.20 -12.87 9.60
CA GLN A 289 -16.31 -12.98 8.43
C GLN A 289 -15.79 -11.64 7.91
N ALA A 290 -16.19 -10.50 8.48
CA ALA A 290 -15.61 -9.22 8.08
C ALA A 290 -14.10 -9.23 8.36
N GLU A 291 -13.33 -9.10 7.27
CA GLU A 291 -11.89 -9.29 7.19
C GLU A 291 -11.08 -8.29 8.04
N LYS A 292 -9.94 -8.84 8.48
CA LYS A 292 -8.66 -8.29 8.97
C LYS A 292 -8.57 -6.78 9.29
N ARG A 293 -8.05 -6.51 10.48
CA ARG A 293 -7.69 -5.16 10.94
C ARG A 293 -6.76 -4.46 9.94
N SER A 294 -7.00 -3.16 9.84
CA SER A 294 -6.38 -2.18 8.94
C SER A 294 -5.06 -1.61 9.49
N ASP A 295 -4.36 -2.36 10.33
CA ASP A 295 -3.30 -1.90 11.21
C ASP A 295 -1.88 -2.11 10.67
N CYS A 296 -1.55 -1.31 9.68
CA CYS A 296 -0.18 -0.94 9.36
C CYS A 296 -0.28 0.46 8.71
N LEU A 297 0.63 1.36 8.97
CA LEU A 297 0.62 2.77 8.50
C LEU A 297 2.05 3.17 8.18
N GLY A 298 2.38 4.41 7.78
CA GLY A 298 3.70 5.11 7.63
C GLY A 298 4.08 5.50 6.21
N CYS A 299 4.43 6.75 5.88
CA CYS A 299 5.30 7.76 6.52
C CYS A 299 5.23 9.13 5.81
N SER A 300 5.53 10.25 6.50
CA SER A 300 6.06 11.49 5.88
C SER A 300 7.28 12.05 6.65
N GLU A 301 8.35 12.43 5.95
CA GLU A 301 9.58 13.03 6.49
C GLU A 301 9.54 14.56 6.43
N ILE A 302 9.15 15.17 7.54
CA ILE A 302 9.54 16.51 7.99
C ILE A 302 9.55 16.41 9.53
N PRO A 303 10.53 16.93 10.27
CA PRO A 303 10.48 16.96 11.72
C PRO A 303 9.17 17.61 12.18
N ARG A 304 8.28 16.84 12.78
CA ARG A 304 6.99 17.36 13.27
C ARG A 304 7.12 17.72 14.73
N ASP A 305 6.66 18.92 15.06
CA ASP A 305 6.50 19.34 16.43
C ASP A 305 5.39 18.50 17.09
N LEU A 306 5.78 17.79 18.14
CA LEU A 306 4.88 17.05 19.01
C LEU A 306 4.73 17.81 20.31
N GLU A 307 3.63 18.55 20.39
CA GLU A 307 3.21 19.22 21.62
C GLU A 307 2.78 18.18 22.64
N ILE A 308 3.43 18.24 23.80
CA ILE A 308 3.13 17.41 24.96
C ILE A 308 3.04 18.32 26.19
N ARG A 309 2.17 17.94 27.14
CA ARG A 309 1.86 18.78 28.31
C ARG A 309 3.12 19.22 29.05
N ASP A 310 3.94 18.28 29.48
CA ASP A 310 5.22 18.55 30.14
C ASP A 310 6.13 17.31 30.04
N GLY A 311 7.34 17.42 30.58
CA GLY A 311 8.27 16.30 30.64
C GLY A 311 7.95 15.24 31.70
N ASN A 312 6.87 15.41 32.49
CA ASN A 312 6.46 14.46 33.51
C ASN A 312 5.60 13.31 32.97
N ILE A 313 5.16 13.40 31.71
CA ILE A 313 4.49 12.27 31.05
C ILE A 313 5.43 11.06 30.96
N LYS A 314 4.88 9.86 31.01
CA LYS A 314 5.68 8.63 30.89
C LYS A 314 5.99 8.34 29.43
N LEU A 315 7.04 7.55 29.20
CA LEU A 315 7.38 7.07 27.86
C LEU A 315 6.22 6.27 27.24
N LYS A 316 5.44 5.53 28.05
CA LYS A 316 4.22 4.86 27.60
C LYS A 316 3.18 5.85 27.06
N ASP A 317 2.96 6.97 27.76
CA ASP A 317 1.98 7.98 27.34
C ASP A 317 2.44 8.65 26.04
N LEU A 318 3.75 8.87 25.87
CA LEU A 318 4.31 9.35 24.60
C LEU A 318 4.06 8.37 23.43
N ILE A 319 4.20 7.06 23.67
CA ILE A 319 3.88 6.02 22.68
C ILE A 319 2.38 6.04 22.36
N GLU A 320 1.52 6.12 23.36
CA GLU A 320 0.06 6.23 23.17
C GLU A 320 -0.29 7.47 22.34
N ILE A 321 0.32 8.63 22.62
CA ILE A 321 0.15 9.86 21.82
C ILE A 321 0.58 9.63 20.37
N LEU A 322 1.73 8.99 20.12
CA LEU A 322 2.20 8.71 18.75
C LEU A 322 1.22 7.79 17.99
N CYS A 323 0.56 6.88 18.70
CA CYS A 323 -0.45 5.97 18.14
C CYS A 323 -1.82 6.65 17.92
N GLU A 324 -2.25 7.52 18.83
CA GLU A 324 -3.59 8.14 18.82
C GLU A 324 -3.68 9.42 17.99
N ARG A 325 -2.57 10.17 17.83
CA ARG A 325 -2.58 11.45 17.12
C ARG A 325 -2.96 11.25 15.65
N HIS A 326 -4.01 11.94 15.22
CA HIS A 326 -4.63 11.78 13.90
C HIS A 326 -3.66 11.87 12.71
N ASP A 327 -2.66 12.74 12.81
CA ASP A 327 -1.71 13.00 11.73
C ASP A 327 -0.50 12.04 11.71
N LEU A 328 -0.31 11.23 12.76
CA LEU A 328 0.77 10.26 12.91
C LEU A 328 0.27 8.82 12.80
N GLN A 329 -0.73 8.47 13.63
CA GLN A 329 -1.37 7.15 13.72
C GLN A 329 -0.36 5.99 13.64
N MET A 330 0.69 6.05 14.46
CA MET A 330 1.71 5.00 14.52
C MET A 330 1.11 3.69 15.06
N LYS A 331 1.73 2.54 14.74
CA LYS A 331 1.17 1.23 15.07
C LYS A 331 1.97 0.53 16.14
N ASP A 332 3.28 0.54 16.01
CA ASP A 332 4.18 0.05 17.04
C ASP A 332 5.47 0.87 17.03
N PRO A 333 5.49 2.05 17.70
CA PRO A 333 6.61 2.95 17.61
C PRO A 333 7.77 2.49 18.52
N GLY A 334 8.90 2.18 17.91
CA GLY A 334 10.20 2.11 18.58
C GLY A 334 10.84 3.49 18.65
N ILE A 335 11.28 3.90 19.84
CA ILE A 335 11.84 5.23 20.10
C ILE A 335 13.32 5.11 20.43
N THR A 336 14.13 5.86 19.70
CA THR A 336 15.56 6.06 19.94
C THR A 336 15.86 7.55 20.04
N VAL A 337 16.89 7.91 20.79
CA VAL A 337 17.31 9.31 20.96
C VAL A 337 18.82 9.40 20.98
N ASN A 338 19.37 10.48 20.44
CA ASN A 338 20.78 10.79 20.59
C ASN A 338 20.99 11.68 21.82
N ILE A 339 21.66 11.15 22.84
CA ILE A 339 22.03 11.92 24.04
C ILE A 339 23.55 11.97 24.11
N ASN A 340 24.11 13.18 24.03
CA ASN A 340 25.56 13.45 24.10
C ASN A 340 26.39 12.63 23.09
N GLY A 341 25.90 12.48 21.85
CA GLY A 341 26.60 11.75 20.78
C GLY A 341 26.47 10.23 20.85
N LYS A 342 25.67 9.70 21.78
CA LYS A 342 25.36 8.26 21.89
C LYS A 342 23.89 8.02 21.58
N ASN A 343 23.64 7.15 20.60
CA ASN A 343 22.30 6.67 20.31
C ASN A 343 21.84 5.71 21.42
N LYS A 344 20.76 6.08 22.09
CA LYS A 344 20.13 5.32 23.17
C LYS A 344 18.74 4.88 22.72
N THR A 345 18.49 3.58 22.76
CA THR A 345 17.15 3.02 22.56
C THR A 345 16.33 3.21 23.82
N LEU A 346 15.25 3.98 23.73
CA LEU A 346 14.33 4.19 24.85
C LEU A 346 13.33 3.04 24.95
N TYR A 347 12.77 2.62 23.82
CA TYR A 347 11.86 1.49 23.69
C TYR A 347 11.92 0.90 22.28
N MET A 348 11.94 -0.43 22.15
CA MET A 348 11.87 -1.09 20.85
C MET A 348 11.27 -2.49 20.99
N HIS A 349 10.13 -2.72 20.34
CA HIS A 349 9.39 -3.97 20.42
C HIS A 349 9.87 -5.03 19.40
N THR A 350 10.45 -4.60 18.28
CA THR A 350 10.80 -5.47 17.13
C THR A 350 11.83 -6.55 17.45
N VAL A 351 12.67 -6.34 18.46
CA VAL A 351 13.72 -7.28 18.87
C VAL A 351 13.49 -7.68 20.32
N ALA A 352 13.04 -8.91 20.55
CA ALA A 352 12.64 -9.41 21.88
C ALA A 352 13.70 -9.20 22.98
N SER A 353 14.98 -9.37 22.67
CA SER A 353 16.08 -9.18 23.63
C SER A 353 16.28 -7.71 24.04
N ILE A 354 15.91 -6.76 23.18
CA ILE A 354 15.97 -5.32 23.43
C ILE A 354 14.66 -4.84 24.07
N GLU A 355 13.53 -5.40 23.67
CA GLU A 355 12.21 -5.14 24.26
C GLU A 355 12.24 -5.41 25.76
N VAL A 356 12.70 -6.59 26.19
CA VAL A 356 12.80 -6.95 27.62
C VAL A 356 13.68 -5.96 28.40
N LYS A 357 14.78 -5.49 27.80
CA LYS A 357 15.71 -4.53 28.41
C LYS A 357 15.16 -3.10 28.47
N THR A 358 14.30 -2.72 27.53
CA THR A 358 13.79 -1.36 27.38
C THR A 358 12.38 -1.18 27.94
N ARG A 359 11.63 -2.26 28.18
CA ARG A 359 10.30 -2.26 28.82
C ARG A 359 10.28 -1.51 30.15
N VAL A 360 11.36 -1.58 30.93
CA VAL A 360 11.50 -0.85 32.21
C VAL A 360 11.49 0.68 32.05
N ASN A 361 11.71 1.20 30.85
CA ASN A 361 11.67 2.63 30.59
C ASN A 361 10.25 3.14 30.34
N LEU A 362 9.28 2.26 30.04
CA LEU A 362 7.89 2.65 29.79
C LEU A 362 7.24 3.35 30.99
N THR A 363 7.67 3.01 32.20
CA THR A 363 7.16 3.59 33.45
C THR A 363 7.87 4.87 33.87
N LYS A 364 9.01 5.20 33.24
CA LYS A 364 9.81 6.39 33.56
C LYS A 364 9.27 7.62 32.85
N THR A 365 9.45 8.79 33.44
CA THR A 365 9.09 10.06 32.81
C THR A 365 10.06 10.43 31.69
N LEU A 366 9.64 11.30 30.78
CA LEU A 366 10.53 11.78 29.73
C LEU A 366 11.76 12.49 30.31
N THR A 367 11.58 13.27 31.38
CA THR A 367 12.68 13.93 32.11
C THR A 367 13.66 12.93 32.76
N GLU A 368 13.17 11.86 33.38
CA GLU A 368 14.02 10.78 33.94
C GLU A 368 14.83 10.05 32.86
N LEU A 369 14.30 10.00 31.63
CA LEU A 369 14.98 9.40 30.48
C LEU A 369 15.98 10.35 29.80
N GLY A 370 16.04 11.61 30.23
CA GLY A 370 16.94 12.64 29.73
C GLY A 370 16.40 13.44 28.53
N LEU A 371 15.10 13.31 28.22
CA LEU A 371 14.44 14.08 27.17
C LEU A 371 14.11 15.49 27.66
N LYS A 372 14.28 16.47 26.77
CA LYS A 372 14.07 17.90 27.05
C LYS A 372 13.17 18.53 25.99
N ASN A 373 12.64 19.70 26.30
CA ASN A 373 11.99 20.54 25.30
C ASN A 373 12.93 20.82 24.12
N ASP A 374 12.38 20.88 22.91
CA ASP A 374 13.07 21.03 21.62
C ASP A 374 14.01 19.88 21.22
N MET A 375 14.04 18.77 21.98
CA MET A 375 14.85 17.61 21.63
C MET A 375 14.19 16.78 20.52
N GLU A 376 15.02 16.32 19.57
CA GLU A 376 14.61 15.42 18.51
C GLU A 376 14.72 13.95 18.96
N ILE A 377 13.67 13.19 18.70
CA ILE A 377 13.64 11.74 18.86
C ILE A 377 13.45 11.07 17.51
N ASN A 378 14.05 9.89 17.37
CA ASN A 378 13.98 9.04 16.20
C ASN A 378 12.97 7.92 16.48
N VAL A 379 11.86 7.92 15.74
CA VAL A 379 10.76 6.97 15.89
C VAL A 379 10.72 6.05 14.67
N ALA A 380 11.01 4.77 14.88
CA ALA A 380 10.87 3.72 13.87
C ALA A 380 9.56 2.95 14.08
N ASP A 381 8.88 2.56 13.02
CA ASP A 381 7.60 1.84 13.13
C ASP A 381 7.38 0.99 11.88
N VAL A 382 6.57 -0.08 11.97
CA VAL A 382 6.15 -0.95 10.86
C VAL A 382 5.39 -0.22 9.77
N THR A 383 4.61 0.79 10.17
CA THR A 383 4.94 2.16 9.79
C THR A 383 5.51 2.38 8.36
N THR A 384 6.82 2.53 8.39
CA THR A 384 7.53 3.24 7.38
C THR A 384 8.86 2.57 7.24
N PRO A 385 9.37 2.39 6.01
CA PRO A 385 10.72 1.88 5.84
C PRO A 385 11.77 2.86 6.41
N LYS A 386 11.40 4.14 6.59
CA LYS A 386 12.27 5.18 7.16
C LYS A 386 11.90 5.54 8.61
N THR A 387 12.92 5.80 9.43
CA THR A 387 12.76 6.39 10.77
C THR A 387 12.23 7.83 10.67
N LYS A 388 11.26 8.18 11.51
CA LYS A 388 10.70 9.53 11.63
C LYS A 388 11.46 10.34 12.67
N ILE A 389 11.78 11.59 12.37
CA ILE A 389 12.28 12.55 13.37
C ILE A 389 11.08 13.30 13.93
N VAL A 390 10.92 13.28 15.25
CA VAL A 390 9.87 14.00 15.97
C VAL A 390 10.54 14.97 16.93
N LYS A 391 10.14 16.24 16.91
CA LYS A 391 10.67 17.27 17.81
C LYS A 391 9.71 17.46 18.98
N LEU A 392 10.18 17.27 20.20
CA LEU A 392 9.35 17.39 21.40
C LEU A 392 9.14 18.88 21.76
N LYS A 393 7.89 19.29 21.98
CA LYS A 393 7.52 20.64 22.45
C LYS A 393 6.75 20.53 23.76
N PHE A 394 7.34 20.98 24.86
CA PHE A 394 6.71 20.94 26.19
C PHE A 394 5.89 22.23 26.36
N GLN A 395 4.61 22.12 26.71
CA GLN A 395 3.78 23.28 27.02
C GLN A 395 4.14 23.78 28.43
N ASN A 396 4.86 24.90 28.54
CA ASN A 396 5.21 25.46 29.86
C ASN A 396 3.93 25.72 30.68
N GLY A 397 3.83 25.07 31.84
CA GLY A 397 2.87 25.48 32.86
C GLY A 397 3.28 26.83 33.45
N ASN A 398 2.34 27.78 33.41
CA ASN A 398 2.32 29.12 34.02
C ASN A 398 2.81 30.30 33.16
N ASP A 399 1.89 30.88 32.39
CA ASP A 399 1.69 32.34 32.39
C ASP A 399 0.58 32.66 33.40
N VAL A 400 0.97 32.72 34.68
CA VAL A 400 0.29 33.53 35.69
C VAL A 400 1.37 34.45 36.25
N GLU A 401 1.70 35.51 35.51
CA GLU A 401 2.29 36.71 36.09
C GLU A 401 1.21 37.79 36.15
N MET A 402 1.01 38.29 37.37
CA MET A 402 0.17 39.44 37.67
C MET A 402 0.68 40.69 36.95
N ALA A 403 -0.15 41.30 36.11
CA ALA A 403 -0.33 42.75 35.98
C ALA A 403 -1.61 43.06 35.18
#